data_AF-F5VED3-F1
#
_entry.id   AF-F5VED3-F1
#
_cell.length_a   1.000
_cell.length_b   1.000
_cell.length_c   1.000
_cell.angle_alpha   90.00
_cell.angle_beta   90.00
_cell.angle_gamma   90.00
#
_symmetry.space_group_name_H-M   'P 1'
#
loop_
_entity.id
_entity.type
_entity.pdbx_description
1 polymer ?
#
loop_
_entity_poly.entity_id
_entity_poly.type
_entity_poly.pdbx_seq_one_letter_code
_entity_poly.pdbx_strand_id
1 'polypeptide(L)'
;MLRKTKNFLKANEVYYEKEHVNPLMVPERVYVLKFGIDEKTMNNRFIVEYTYTWTGRIKINKISLRLHGQQHPREFRNEAQLLQYLKKHSKRYVKGKEISNKKRSK
;
A
#
# COMPACT_ATOMS: atom_id res chain seq x y z
N MET A 1 3.62 -7.92 -7.18
CA MET A 1 2.73 -6.83 -6.71
C MET A 1 3.44 -5.89 -5.73
N LEU A 2 3.29 -4.57 -5.87
CA LEU A 2 3.73 -3.50 -4.95
C LEU A 2 5.15 -3.62 -4.36
N ARG A 3 6.18 -3.80 -5.21
CA ARG A 3 7.56 -4.02 -4.74
C ARG A 3 8.16 -2.79 -4.06
N LYS A 4 8.01 -1.61 -4.67
CA LYS A 4 8.58 -0.35 -4.16
C LYS A 4 7.91 0.05 -2.84
N THR A 5 6.59 -0.14 -2.72
CA THR A 5 5.86 0.14 -1.48
C THR A 5 6.32 -0.76 -0.34
N LYS A 6 6.45 -2.07 -0.56
CA LYS A 6 6.95 -3.00 0.47
C LYS A 6 8.37 -2.66 0.94
N ASN A 7 9.26 -2.34 -0.01
CA ASN A 7 10.62 -1.92 0.34
C ASN A 7 10.61 -0.63 1.17
N PHE A 8 9.73 0.32 0.83
CA PHE A 8 9.57 1.55 1.61
C PHE A 8 9.05 1.26 3.03
N LEU A 9 8.04 0.41 3.21
CA LEU A 9 7.54 0.05 4.55
C LEU A 9 8.64 -0.62 5.40
N LYS A 10 9.34 -1.60 4.82
CA LYS A 10 10.46 -2.28 5.49
C LYS A 10 11.57 -1.31 5.91
N ALA A 11 11.93 -0.38 5.03
CA ALA A 11 12.96 0.62 5.30
C ALA A 11 12.57 1.63 6.41
N ASN A 12 11.27 1.77 6.70
CA ASN A 12 10.76 2.62 7.77
C ASN A 12 10.32 1.81 9.00
N GLU A 13 10.76 0.55 9.12
CA GLU A 13 10.46 -0.32 10.27
C GLU A 13 8.93 -0.51 10.48
N VAL A 14 8.16 -0.46 9.39
CA VAL A 14 6.71 -0.70 9.40
C VAL A 14 6.45 -2.16 9.03
N TYR A 15 5.80 -2.88 9.93
CA TYR A 15 5.39 -4.26 9.73
C TYR A 15 4.28 -4.34 8.70
N TYR A 16 4.27 -5.42 7.92
CA TYR A 16 3.19 -5.68 6.99
C TYR A 16 2.91 -7.17 6.82
N GLU A 17 1.65 -7.48 6.55
CA GLU A 17 1.14 -8.81 6.24
C GLU A 17 0.44 -8.79 4.87
N LYS A 18 0.59 -9.88 4.11
CA LYS A 18 0.02 -10.02 2.77
C LYS A 18 -1.11 -11.03 2.80
N GLU A 19 -2.24 -10.67 2.21
CA GLU A 19 -3.40 -11.53 2.09
C GLU A 19 -3.91 -11.49 0.65
N HIS A 20 -4.14 -12.65 0.06
CA HIS A 20 -4.66 -12.78 -1.29
C HIS A 20 -6.09 -13.30 -1.22
N VAL A 21 -7.02 -12.56 -1.80
CA VAL A 21 -8.43 -12.92 -1.84
C VAL A 21 -8.83 -13.13 -3.29
N ASN A 22 -9.32 -14.33 -3.58
CA ASN A 22 -9.94 -14.66 -4.87
C ASN A 22 -11.45 -14.64 -4.68
N PRO A 23 -12.12 -13.51 -4.96
CA PRO A 23 -13.57 -13.48 -4.93
C PRO A 23 -14.13 -14.41 -6.01
N LEU A 24 -15.20 -15.14 -5.66
CA LEU A 24 -15.80 -16.16 -6.54
C LEU A 24 -16.60 -15.57 -7.70
N MET A 25 -17.17 -14.36 -7.51
CA MET A 25 -18.15 -13.77 -8.41
C MET A 25 -17.60 -12.64 -9.30
N VAL A 26 -16.36 -12.17 -9.10
CA VAL A 26 -15.78 -11.09 -9.91
C VAL A 26 -14.46 -11.51 -10.53
N PRO A 27 -14.17 -11.08 -11.78
CA PRO A 27 -12.94 -11.43 -12.47
C PRO A 27 -11.71 -10.71 -11.86
N GLU A 28 -11.90 -9.62 -11.12
CA GLU A 28 -10.80 -8.97 -10.41
C GLU A 28 -10.34 -9.81 -9.22
N ARG A 29 -9.02 -10.00 -9.14
CA ARG A 29 -8.40 -10.52 -7.93
C ARG A 29 -8.07 -9.39 -6.98
N VAL A 30 -8.13 -9.70 -5.70
CA VAL A 30 -7.92 -8.72 -4.63
C VAL A 30 -6.65 -9.10 -3.88
N TYR A 31 -5.69 -8.18 -3.86
CA TYR A 31 -4.49 -8.29 -3.03
C TYR A 31 -4.60 -7.28 -1.89
N VAL A 32 -4.69 -7.78 -0.66
CA VAL A 32 -4.75 -6.96 0.54
C VAL A 32 -3.39 -6.99 1.21
N LEU A 33 -2.91 -5.82 1.62
CA LEU A 33 -1.72 -5.72 2.44
C LEU A 33 -2.06 -4.86 3.65
N LYS A 34 -2.00 -5.47 4.83
CA LYS A 34 -2.20 -4.84 6.13
C LYS A 34 -0.84 -4.38 6.66
N PHE A 35 -0.78 -3.21 7.27
CA PHE A 35 0.48 -2.66 7.77
C PHE A 35 0.27 -1.81 9.02
N GLY A 36 1.30 -1.77 9.86
CA GLY A 36 1.25 -1.10 11.16
C GLY A 36 2.61 -0.94 11.79
N ILE A 37 2.63 -0.18 12.89
CA ILE A 37 3.84 0.05 13.69
C ILE A 37 4.22 -1.21 14.48
N ASP A 38 3.21 -1.99 14.87
CA ASP A 38 3.37 -3.24 15.58
C ASP A 38 2.71 -4.36 14.76
N GLU A 39 3.31 -5.54 14.80
CA GLU A 39 2.82 -6.74 14.14
C GLU A 39 1.42 -7.13 14.64
N LYS A 40 1.15 -6.87 15.92
CA LYS A 40 -0.17 -7.14 16.54
C LYS A 40 -1.24 -6.12 16.15
N THR A 41 -0.88 -4.92 15.70
CA THR A 41 -1.83 -3.84 15.41
C THR A 41 -1.63 -3.25 14.00
N MET A 42 -1.94 -4.06 12.98
CA MET A 42 -1.91 -3.65 11.57
C MET A 42 -3.22 -2.96 11.13
N ASN A 43 -3.50 -1.80 11.73
CA ASN A 43 -4.76 -1.08 11.53
C ASN A 43 -4.90 -0.39 10.16
N ASN A 44 -3.80 -0.31 9.40
CA ASN A 44 -3.81 0.28 8.07
C ASN A 44 -3.80 -0.81 7.01
N ARG A 45 -4.45 -0.57 5.87
CA ARG A 45 -4.44 -1.52 4.76
C ARG A 45 -4.50 -0.83 3.41
N PHE A 46 -3.89 -1.45 2.41
CA PHE A 46 -4.20 -1.16 1.02
C PHE A 46 -4.74 -2.41 0.32
N ILE A 47 -5.77 -2.19 -0.50
CA ILE A 47 -6.47 -3.19 -1.29
C ILE A 47 -6.12 -2.89 -2.74
N VAL A 48 -5.55 -3.87 -3.43
CA VAL A 48 -5.18 -3.76 -4.84
C VAL A 48 -6.08 -4.69 -5.63
N GLU A 49 -6.92 -4.10 -6.47
CA GLU A 49 -7.71 -4.80 -7.45
C GLU A 49 -6.89 -4.93 -8.73
N TYR A 50 -6.72 -6.15 -9.21
CA TYR A 50 -5.91 -6.43 -10.39
C TYR A 50 -6.51 -7.54 -11.23
N THR A 51 -6.20 -7.49 -12.51
CA THR A 51 -6.55 -8.53 -13.48
C THR A 51 -5.29 -9.06 -14.14
N TYR A 52 -5.41 -10.22 -14.79
CA TYR A 52 -4.39 -10.72 -15.70
C TYR A 52 -4.73 -10.27 -17.11
N THR A 53 -3.73 -9.73 -17.80
CA THR A 53 -3.82 -9.54 -19.25
C THR A 53 -3.80 -10.89 -19.95
N TRP A 54 -4.18 -10.91 -21.24
CA TRP A 54 -4.08 -12.10 -22.09
C TRP A 54 -2.69 -12.76 -22.05
N THR A 55 -1.63 -11.97 -21.88
CA THR A 55 -0.24 -12.47 -21.74
C THR A 55 0.12 -12.98 -20.33
N GLY A 56 -0.83 -13.08 -19.41
CA GLY A 56 -0.61 -13.47 -18.02
C GLY A 56 0.07 -12.39 -17.16
N ARG A 57 0.32 -11.19 -17.69
CA ARG A 57 0.89 -10.07 -16.91
C ARG A 57 -0.18 -9.45 -16.01
N ILE A 58 0.21 -9.13 -14.78
CA ILE A 58 -0.65 -8.42 -13.82
C ILE A 58 -0.87 -6.97 -14.28
N LYS A 59 -2.13 -6.58 -14.40
CA LYS A 59 -2.58 -5.19 -14.59
C LYS A 59 -3.26 -4.73 -13.31
N ILE A 60 -2.69 -3.72 -12.66
CA ILE A 60 -3.34 -3.05 -11.52
C ILE A 60 -4.46 -2.17 -12.07
N ASN A 61 -5.68 -2.37 -11.62
CA ASN A 61 -6.83 -1.54 -11.99
C ASN A 61 -7.02 -0.41 -10.97
N LYS A 62 -6.96 -0.75 -9.68
CA LYS A 62 -7.22 0.18 -8.59
C LYS A 62 -6.44 -0.18 -7.35
N ILE A 63 -5.99 0.84 -6.62
CA ILE A 63 -5.41 0.67 -5.29
C ILE A 63 -6.15 1.57 -4.31
N SER A 64 -6.80 0.95 -3.33
CA SER A 64 -7.57 1.63 -2.29
C SER A 64 -6.79 1.59 -0.97
N LEU A 65 -6.36 2.74 -0.47
CA LEU A 65 -5.69 2.89 0.82
C LEU A 65 -6.68 3.29 1.89
N ARG A 66 -6.68 2.56 3.00
CA ARG A 66 -7.40 2.91 4.22
C ARG A 66 -6.42 3.01 5.37
N LEU A 67 -6.19 4.24 5.82
CA LEU A 67 -5.47 4.49 7.06
C LEU A 67 -6.44 4.45 8.23
N HIS A 68 -5.93 4.08 9.40
CA HIS A 68 -6.69 4.18 10.64
C HIS A 68 -7.09 5.64 10.92
N GLY A 69 -8.35 5.87 11.31
CA GLY A 69 -8.91 7.22 11.49
C GLY A 69 -9.31 7.95 10.20
N GLN A 70 -9.18 7.32 9.02
CA GLN A 70 -9.61 7.92 7.75
C GLN A 70 -11.09 7.61 7.47
N GLN A 71 -11.90 8.66 7.23
CA GLN A 71 -13.35 8.50 6.91
C GLN A 71 -13.58 7.82 5.56
N HIS A 72 -12.88 8.25 4.51
CA HIS A 72 -13.01 7.70 3.15
C HIS A 72 -11.69 7.10 2.65
N PRO A 73 -11.69 5.87 2.10
CA PRO A 73 -10.52 5.32 1.43
C PRO A 73 -10.00 6.26 0.34
N ARG A 74 -8.69 6.31 0.17
CA ARG A 74 -8.07 7.04 -0.96
C ARG A 74 -7.72 6.07 -2.06
N GLU A 75 -8.05 6.45 -3.28
CA GLU A 75 -7.87 5.61 -4.46
C GLU A 75 -6.69 6.11 -5.29
N PHE A 76 -5.91 5.17 -5.81
CA PHE A 76 -4.75 5.42 -6.65
C PHE A 76 -4.79 4.51 -7.86
N ARG A 77 -4.32 5.02 -9.00
CA ARG A 77 -4.27 4.24 -10.26
C ARG A 77 -3.06 3.32 -10.32
N ASN A 78 -1.97 3.67 -9.63
CA ASN A 78 -0.72 2.93 -9.72
C ASN A 78 0.12 3.02 -8.43
N GLU A 79 1.15 2.16 -8.35
CA GLU A 79 2.06 2.09 -7.21
C GLU A 79 2.82 3.40 -6.97
N ALA A 80 3.15 4.16 -8.03
CA ALA A 80 3.91 5.40 -7.89
C ALA A 80 3.12 6.48 -7.14
N GLN A 81 1.83 6.64 -7.46
CA GLN A 81 0.93 7.57 -6.78
C GLN A 81 0.71 7.16 -5.32
N LEU A 82 0.49 5.87 -5.06
CA LEU A 82 0.40 5.34 -3.70
C LEU A 82 1.68 5.66 -2.90
N LEU A 83 2.84 5.37 -3.47
CA LEU A 83 4.13 5.56 -2.81
C LEU A 83 4.40 7.05 -2.52
N GLN A 84 4.06 7.94 -3.45
CA GLN A 84 4.17 9.38 -3.25
C GLN A 84 3.28 9.84 -2.09
N TYR A 85 2.03 9.35 -2.04
CA TYR A 85 1.11 9.67 -0.97
C TYR A 85 1.62 9.17 0.40
N LEU A 86 2.10 7.92 0.46
CA LEU A 86 2.67 7.34 1.67
C LEU A 86 3.85 8.17 2.17
N LYS A 87 4.83 8.48 1.30
CA LYS A 87 5.96 9.34 1.67
C LYS A 87 5.53 10.68 2.27
N LYS A 88 4.50 11.32 1.69
CA LYS A 88 3.96 12.60 2.17
C LYS A 88 3.26 12.49 3.53
N HIS A 89 2.65 11.34 3.85
CA HIS A 89 1.84 11.13 5.05
C HIS A 89 2.46 10.15 6.06
N SER A 90 3.77 9.92 5.95
CA SER A 90 4.52 8.99 6.79
C SER A 90 4.35 9.22 8.29
N LYS A 91 4.23 10.47 8.72
CA LYS A 91 3.99 10.85 10.11
C LYS A 91 2.77 10.16 10.74
N ARG A 92 1.80 9.69 9.94
CA ARG A 92 0.58 9.04 10.43
C ARG A 92 0.75 7.57 10.79
N TYR A 93 1.78 6.90 10.30
CA TYR A 93 1.93 5.45 10.44
C TYR A 93 3.37 4.97 10.64
N VAL A 94 4.34 5.89 10.68
CA VAL A 94 5.74 5.62 11.05
C VAL A 94 5.97 6.15 12.46
N LYS A 95 6.55 5.33 13.34
CA LYS A 95 6.85 5.67 14.73
C LYS A 95 7.96 6.73 14.79
N GLY A 96 7.66 7.93 15.27
CA GLY A 96 8.63 8.91 15.84
C GLY A 96 9.79 9.43 14.99
N LYS A 97 10.08 8.88 13.80
CA LYS A 97 11.10 9.41 12.89
C LYS A 97 10.44 10.39 11.95
N GLU A 98 10.75 11.67 12.12
CA GLU A 98 10.61 12.62 11.04
C GLU A 98 11.30 12.01 9.82
N ILE A 99 10.54 11.70 8.76
CA ILE A 99 11.15 11.42 7.47
C ILE A 99 11.82 12.73 7.08
N SER A 100 13.11 12.84 7.37
CA SER A 100 13.95 13.92 6.86
C SER A 100 13.76 13.87 5.35
N ASN A 101 13.09 14.89 4.83
CA ASN A 101 12.92 15.10 3.41
C ASN A 101 14.34 15.22 2.85
N LYS A 102 14.92 14.09 2.42
CA LYS A 102 16.10 14.10 1.55
C LYS A 102 15.59 14.62 0.21
N LYS A 103 15.46 15.95 0.13
CA LYS A 103 15.53 16.70 -1.11
C LYS A 103 16.81 16.22 -1.77
N ARG A 104 16.71 15.31 -2.75
CA ARG A 104 17.75 15.16 -3.75
C ARG A 104 17.64 16.42 -4.60
N SER A 105 18.29 17.47 -4.12
CA SER A 105 18.74 18.57 -4.96
C SER A 105 19.98 18.06 -5.66
N LYS A 106 19.84 17.74 -6.95
CA LYS A 106 20.87 17.82 -7.98
C LYS A 106 20.17 17.64 -9.31
#